data_AF-A0A944VTG5-F1
#
_entry.id   AF-A0A944VTG5-F1
#
_cell.length_a   1.000
_cell.length_b   1.000
_cell.length_c   1.000
_cell.angle_alpha   90.00
_cell.angle_beta   90.00
_cell.angle_gamma   90.00
#
_symmetry.space_group_name_H-M   'P 1'
#
loop_
_entity.id
_entity.type
_entity.pdbx_description
1 polymer ?
#
loop_
_entity_poly.entity_id
_entity_poly.type
_entity_poly.pdbx_seq_one_letter_code
_entity_poly.pdbx_strand_id
1 'polypeptide(L)'
;NCIAAQVVVLPKGWKHTNKLVSAIKNQLSNEKDRLAYYPKSSETLNSLKESKLITQENDLSCSTPHLTKDLELNDYFEQNEVWSSTLFFKYIEYSDESDFVEKSINYVNNQVWGNLGAAVLIKKHTNKKNKIHTNKYAEKLNYGTVAINEWPALGFIIPTMPWGGFPGNKDSDIQSGQGYVHNAYFFESPLKGVLYAKFKLPFVDPVWFTSNKKGPKVFKRLTYYQIENSKLNLVKLIFSALI
;
A
#
# COMPACT_ATOMS: atom_id res chain seq x y z
N ASN A 1 1.16 10.39 -4.83
CA ASN A 1 1.33 10.32 -3.36
C ASN A 1 2.49 9.38 -3.08
N CYS A 2 3.42 9.75 -2.20
CA CYS A 2 4.61 8.97 -1.85
C CYS A 2 4.32 7.56 -1.29
N ILE A 3 3.11 7.29 -0.80
CA ILE A 3 2.69 5.96 -0.33
C ILE A 3 1.81 5.18 -1.32
N ALA A 4 1.77 5.62 -2.59
CA ALA A 4 1.10 4.85 -3.63
C ALA A 4 1.84 3.54 -3.88
N ALA A 5 1.11 2.42 -4.00
CA ALA A 5 1.73 1.14 -4.31
C ALA A 5 2.44 1.20 -5.67
N GLN A 6 3.73 0.86 -5.68
CA GLN A 6 4.54 0.78 -6.90
C GLN A 6 4.70 -0.68 -7.35
N VAL A 7 5.05 -1.57 -6.42
CA VAL A 7 5.34 -2.99 -6.71
C VAL A 7 4.45 -3.91 -5.88
N VAL A 8 3.83 -4.90 -6.52
CA VAL A 8 3.11 -6.01 -5.89
C VAL A 8 3.94 -7.27 -6.02
N VAL A 9 4.38 -7.82 -4.90
CA VAL A 9 5.18 -9.05 -4.86
C VAL A 9 4.27 -10.25 -4.63
N LEU A 10 4.35 -11.23 -5.52
CA LEU A 10 3.45 -12.39 -5.57
C LEU A 10 4.23 -13.71 -5.63
N PRO A 11 3.72 -14.79 -5.01
CA PRO A 11 4.32 -16.10 -5.14
C PRO A 11 4.09 -16.68 -6.55
N LYS A 12 5.17 -17.04 -7.24
CA LYS A 12 5.11 -17.63 -8.59
C LYS A 12 4.56 -19.05 -8.53
N GLY A 13 3.55 -19.36 -9.33
CA GLY A 13 2.89 -20.67 -9.31
C GLY A 13 1.89 -20.88 -8.16
N TRP A 14 1.66 -19.90 -7.29
CA TRP A 14 0.54 -19.98 -6.34
C TRP A 14 -0.80 -19.98 -7.08
N LYS A 15 -1.67 -20.92 -6.73
CA LYS A 15 -2.97 -21.16 -7.39
C LYS A 15 -3.92 -19.97 -7.49
N HIS A 16 -3.67 -18.88 -6.76
CA HIS A 16 -4.50 -17.68 -6.78
C HIS A 16 -3.80 -16.45 -7.37
N THR A 17 -2.52 -16.54 -7.77
CA THR A 17 -1.76 -15.41 -8.31
C THR A 17 -2.47 -14.76 -9.48
N ASN A 18 -2.79 -15.54 -10.52
CA ASN A 18 -3.46 -15.00 -11.71
C ASN A 18 -4.84 -14.40 -11.37
N LYS A 19 -5.59 -15.05 -10.47
CA LYS A 19 -6.90 -14.54 -10.03
C LYS A 19 -6.78 -13.20 -9.30
N LEU A 20 -5.75 -13.03 -8.46
CA LEU A 20 -5.50 -11.79 -7.75
C LEU A 20 -5.05 -10.68 -8.72
N VAL A 21 -4.12 -10.98 -9.63
CA VAL A 21 -3.65 -10.04 -10.65
C VAL A 21 -4.83 -9.56 -11.51
N SER A 22 -5.65 -10.48 -12.02
CA SER A 22 -6.86 -10.12 -12.77
C SER A 22 -7.84 -9.28 -11.97
N ALA A 23 -8.02 -9.55 -10.68
CA ALA A 23 -8.89 -8.75 -9.82
C ALA A 23 -8.35 -7.33 -9.61
N ILE A 24 -7.04 -7.18 -9.45
CA ILE A 24 -6.37 -5.87 -9.33
C ILE A 24 -6.53 -5.08 -10.64
N LYS A 25 -6.21 -5.70 -11.79
CA LYS A 25 -6.38 -5.09 -13.12
C LYS A 25 -7.83 -4.67 -13.37
N ASN A 26 -8.79 -5.53 -13.04
CA ASN A 26 -10.22 -5.18 -13.13
C ASN A 26 -10.62 -4.06 -12.17
N GLN A 27 -10.04 -3.96 -10.97
CA GLN A 27 -10.30 -2.80 -10.11
C GLN A 27 -9.78 -1.52 -10.77
N LEU A 28 -8.54 -1.53 -11.27
CA LEU A 28 -7.93 -0.40 -11.97
C LEU A 28 -8.75 0.03 -13.20
N SER A 29 -9.31 -0.90 -13.96
CA SER A 29 -10.13 -0.60 -15.13
C SER A 29 -11.46 0.09 -14.80
N ASN A 30 -12.00 -0.17 -13.61
CA ASN A 30 -13.30 0.35 -13.14
C ASN A 30 -13.17 1.62 -12.27
N GLU A 31 -11.95 2.04 -11.95
CA GLU A 31 -11.72 3.29 -11.22
C GLU A 31 -12.15 4.50 -12.06
N LYS A 32 -12.69 5.51 -11.39
CA LYS A 32 -13.07 6.77 -12.06
C LYS A 32 -11.86 7.45 -12.65
N ASP A 33 -12.02 8.02 -13.84
CA ASP A 33 -11.02 8.90 -14.44
C ASP A 33 -10.77 10.12 -13.55
N ARG A 34 -9.50 10.46 -13.38
CA ARG A 34 -9.01 11.55 -12.55
C ARG A 34 -7.81 12.16 -13.24
N LEU A 35 -7.64 13.48 -13.14
CA LEU A 35 -6.46 14.13 -13.71
C LEU A 35 -5.21 13.80 -12.89
N ALA A 36 -4.12 13.48 -13.59
CA ALA A 36 -2.81 13.37 -12.99
C ALA A 36 -2.37 14.78 -12.54
N TYR A 37 -2.06 14.93 -11.25
CA TYR A 37 -1.84 16.24 -10.63
C TYR A 37 -0.36 16.56 -10.38
N TYR A 38 0.51 15.54 -10.39
CA TYR A 38 1.92 15.73 -10.07
C TYR A 38 2.68 16.24 -11.31
N PRO A 39 3.68 17.14 -11.17
CA PRO A 39 4.43 17.63 -12.32
C PRO A 39 4.99 16.48 -13.17
N LYS A 40 4.87 16.60 -14.50
CA LYS A 40 5.33 15.62 -15.51
C LYS A 40 4.68 14.22 -15.44
N SER A 41 3.69 13.99 -14.57
CA SER A 41 3.06 12.67 -14.46
C SER A 41 2.36 12.25 -15.75
N SER A 42 1.68 13.17 -16.42
CA SER A 42 0.99 12.88 -17.69
C SER A 42 1.97 12.55 -18.81
N GLU A 43 3.07 13.30 -18.92
CA GLU A 43 4.14 13.04 -19.90
C GLU A 43 4.78 11.67 -19.66
N THR A 44 5.10 11.36 -18.39
CA THR A 44 5.68 10.07 -17.98
C THR A 44 4.75 8.92 -18.33
N LEU A 45 3.47 9.02 -17.99
CA LEU A 45 2.47 8.00 -18.29
C LEU A 45 2.30 7.79 -19.80
N ASN A 46 2.29 8.86 -20.59
CA ASN A 46 2.17 8.78 -22.04
C ASN A 46 3.38 8.10 -22.67
N SER A 47 4.60 8.42 -22.21
CA SER A 47 5.82 7.74 -22.66
C SER A 47 5.81 6.26 -22.30
N LEU A 48 5.37 5.89 -21.08
CA LEU A 48 5.29 4.49 -20.67
C LEU A 48 4.30 3.68 -21.52
N LYS A 49 3.18 4.27 -21.95
CA LYS A 49 2.20 3.61 -22.82
C LYS A 49 2.73 3.19 -24.18
N GLU A 50 3.81 3.80 -24.66
CA GLU A 50 4.41 3.44 -25.96
C GLU A 50 5.15 2.09 -25.89
N SER A 51 5.52 1.63 -24.69
CA SER A 51 6.18 0.34 -24.49
C SER A 51 5.20 -0.82 -24.63
N LYS A 52 5.57 -1.82 -25.42
CA LYS A 52 4.78 -3.06 -25.62
C LYS A 52 4.66 -3.93 -24.35
N LEU A 53 5.50 -3.69 -23.35
CA LEU A 53 5.49 -4.42 -22.07
C LEU A 53 4.54 -3.80 -21.05
N ILE A 54 4.05 -2.58 -21.31
CA ILE A 54 3.08 -1.88 -20.46
C ILE A 54 1.67 -2.13 -20.99
N THR A 55 0.74 -2.44 -20.09
CA THR A 55 -0.69 -2.53 -20.39
C THR A 55 -1.44 -1.37 -19.76
N GLN A 56 -2.28 -0.68 -20.52
CA GLN A 56 -3.29 0.21 -19.95
C GLN A 56 -4.54 -0.61 -19.60
N GLU A 57 -4.96 -0.54 -18.34
CA GLU A 57 -6.08 -1.34 -17.82
C GLU A 57 -7.43 -0.62 -17.93
N ASN A 58 -7.45 0.72 -17.83
CA ASN A 58 -8.65 1.52 -18.00
C ASN A 58 -8.88 1.92 -19.47
N ASP A 59 -10.04 2.53 -19.74
CA ASP A 59 -10.40 2.97 -21.09
C ASP A 59 -9.34 3.91 -21.70
N LEU A 60 -9.04 3.74 -22.99
CA LEU A 60 -8.03 4.52 -23.70
C LEU A 60 -8.36 6.03 -23.76
N SER A 61 -9.64 6.38 -23.61
CA SER A 61 -10.12 7.77 -23.55
C SER A 61 -9.92 8.44 -22.18
N CYS A 62 -9.58 7.69 -21.14
CA CYS A 62 -9.32 8.28 -19.83
C CYS A 62 -8.13 9.24 -19.89
N SER A 63 -8.28 10.39 -19.22
CA SER A 63 -7.29 11.46 -19.13
C SER A 63 -5.99 10.96 -18.48
N THR A 64 -6.11 10.08 -17.47
CA THR A 64 -4.97 9.43 -16.82
C THR A 64 -5.03 7.93 -17.05
N PRO A 65 -4.03 7.34 -17.71
CA PRO A 65 -3.99 5.90 -17.87
C PRO A 65 -3.59 5.18 -16.57
N HIS A 66 -4.25 4.07 -16.29
CA HIS A 66 -3.85 3.14 -15.23
C HIS A 66 -3.03 2.02 -15.86
N LEU A 67 -1.74 1.99 -15.56
CA LEU A 67 -0.76 1.15 -16.24
C LEU A 67 -0.33 -0.03 -15.37
N THR A 68 -0.09 -1.19 -15.99
CA THR A 68 0.56 -2.31 -15.32
C THR A 68 1.65 -2.96 -16.17
N LYS A 69 2.59 -3.62 -15.49
CA LYS A 69 3.68 -4.39 -16.10
C LYS A 69 4.18 -5.48 -15.15
N ASP A 70 4.55 -6.63 -15.71
CA ASP A 70 5.30 -7.65 -14.97
C ASP A 70 6.79 -7.28 -14.99
N LEU A 71 7.44 -7.25 -13.81
CA LEU A 71 8.86 -6.93 -13.68
C LEU A 71 9.72 -8.09 -14.12
N GLU A 72 10.75 -7.77 -14.91
CA GLU A 72 11.79 -8.70 -15.30
C GLU A 72 12.91 -8.76 -14.24
N LEU A 73 14.03 -9.42 -14.55
CA LEU A 73 15.20 -9.42 -13.68
C LEU A 73 15.97 -8.11 -13.87
N ASN A 74 16.32 -7.41 -12.78
CA ASN A 74 17.01 -6.11 -12.80
C ASN A 74 16.23 -5.05 -13.59
N ASP A 75 14.92 -5.01 -13.37
CA ASP A 75 14.03 -4.10 -14.08
C ASP A 75 14.28 -2.66 -13.62
N TYR A 76 14.31 -1.72 -14.56
CA TYR A 76 14.52 -0.30 -14.25
C TYR A 76 13.57 0.21 -13.16
N PHE A 77 12.32 -0.27 -13.17
CA PHE A 77 11.29 0.16 -12.21
C PHE A 77 11.42 -0.46 -10.81
N GLU A 78 12.39 -1.36 -10.60
CA GLU A 78 12.79 -1.77 -9.25
C GLU A 78 13.50 -0.61 -8.52
N GLN A 79 14.17 0.26 -9.28
CA GLN A 79 14.98 1.36 -8.73
C GLN A 79 14.43 2.76 -9.02
N ASN A 80 13.36 2.86 -9.80
CA ASN A 80 12.85 4.14 -10.29
C ASN A 80 11.33 4.23 -10.12
N GLU A 81 10.90 5.13 -9.25
CA GLU A 81 9.50 5.42 -9.00
C GLU A 81 8.87 6.24 -10.15
N VAL A 82 7.67 5.85 -10.59
CA VAL A 82 6.96 6.55 -11.70
C VAL A 82 6.20 7.79 -11.23
N TRP A 83 5.93 7.91 -9.92
CA TRP A 83 5.16 9.01 -9.32
C TRP A 83 3.76 9.21 -9.92
N SER A 84 3.16 8.12 -10.44
CA SER A 84 1.86 8.15 -11.08
C SER A 84 1.12 6.80 -11.02
N SER A 85 0.01 6.65 -11.74
CA SER A 85 -0.87 5.48 -11.74
C SER A 85 -0.31 4.28 -12.52
N THR A 86 0.86 3.79 -12.12
CA THR A 86 1.48 2.57 -12.66
C THR A 86 1.74 1.57 -11.54
N LEU A 87 1.41 0.31 -11.78
CA LEU A 87 1.61 -0.78 -10.82
C LEU A 87 2.40 -1.93 -11.45
N PHE A 88 3.45 -2.35 -10.79
CA PHE A 88 4.34 -3.40 -11.24
C PHE A 88 4.10 -4.71 -10.49
N PHE A 89 4.18 -5.85 -11.16
CA PHE A 89 4.05 -7.16 -10.54
C PHE A 89 5.39 -7.90 -10.54
N LYS A 90 5.87 -8.32 -9.36
CA LYS A 90 7.04 -9.21 -9.23
C LYS A 90 6.57 -10.60 -8.80
N TYR A 91 7.06 -11.64 -9.49
CA TYR A 91 6.77 -13.02 -9.13
C TYR A 91 8.01 -13.70 -8.57
N ILE A 92 7.92 -14.20 -7.34
CA ILE A 92 9.03 -14.87 -6.63
C ILE A 92 8.80 -16.37 -6.58
N GLU A 93 9.79 -17.13 -7.05
CA GLU A 93 9.85 -18.58 -6.91
C GLU A 93 10.02 -18.97 -5.44
N TYR A 94 9.24 -19.94 -4.98
CA TYR A 94 9.24 -20.36 -3.58
C TYR A 94 9.00 -21.87 -3.43
N SER A 95 9.56 -22.47 -2.39
CA SER A 95 9.29 -23.88 -2.04
C SER A 95 8.10 -24.03 -1.10
N ASP A 96 7.94 -23.10 -0.16
CA ASP A 96 6.88 -23.09 0.85
C ASP A 96 6.63 -21.67 1.40
N GLU A 97 5.63 -21.55 2.27
CA GLU A 97 5.21 -20.26 2.85
C GLU A 97 6.35 -19.53 3.58
N SER A 98 7.25 -20.25 4.26
CA SER A 98 8.39 -19.64 4.96
C SER A 98 9.43 -19.12 3.97
N ASP A 99 9.75 -19.90 2.94
CA ASP A 99 10.68 -19.52 1.89
C ASP A 99 10.18 -18.28 1.12
N PHE A 100 8.89 -18.21 0.80
CA PHE A 100 8.30 -17.02 0.18
C PHE A 100 8.42 -15.77 1.07
N VAL A 101 8.21 -15.93 2.39
CA VAL A 101 8.38 -14.83 3.35
C VAL A 101 9.81 -14.32 3.34
N GLU A 102 10.81 -15.21 3.42
CA GLU A 102 12.22 -14.80 3.38
C GLU A 102 12.57 -14.08 2.08
N LYS A 103 12.22 -14.69 0.95
CA LYS A 103 12.59 -14.17 -0.36
C LYS A 103 11.90 -12.86 -0.68
N SER A 104 10.63 -12.71 -0.30
CA SER A 104 9.90 -11.46 -0.52
C SER A 104 10.47 -10.33 0.35
N ILE A 105 10.80 -10.58 1.62
CA ILE A 105 11.47 -9.61 2.50
C ILE A 105 12.83 -9.22 1.94
N ASN A 106 13.65 -10.21 1.54
CA ASN A 106 14.97 -9.96 0.96
C ASN A 106 14.86 -9.12 -0.32
N TYR A 107 13.96 -9.50 -1.22
CA TYR A 107 13.70 -8.77 -2.46
C TYR A 107 13.36 -7.30 -2.19
N VAL A 108 12.34 -7.03 -1.38
CA VAL A 108 11.90 -5.64 -1.16
C VAL A 108 12.91 -4.82 -0.37
N ASN A 109 13.62 -5.40 0.59
CA ASN A 109 14.63 -4.68 1.37
C ASN A 109 15.89 -4.33 0.56
N ASN A 110 16.26 -5.16 -0.43
CA ASN A 110 17.58 -5.08 -1.07
C ASN A 110 17.54 -4.72 -2.56
N GLN A 111 16.41 -4.94 -3.23
CA GLN A 111 16.28 -4.74 -4.68
C GLN A 111 15.24 -3.69 -5.06
N VAL A 112 14.37 -3.26 -4.14
CA VAL A 112 13.36 -2.22 -4.41
C VAL A 112 13.81 -0.92 -3.76
N TRP A 113 13.91 0.14 -4.56
CA TRP A 113 14.25 1.47 -4.06
C TRP A 113 13.08 2.10 -3.32
N GLY A 114 13.35 2.70 -2.15
CA GLY A 114 12.33 3.32 -1.31
C GLY A 114 11.89 2.41 -0.16
N ASN A 115 11.72 3.02 1.02
CA ASN A 115 11.39 2.32 2.25
C ASN A 115 10.37 3.06 3.15
N LEU A 116 9.48 3.86 2.55
CA LEU A 116 8.45 4.61 3.29
C LEU A 116 7.45 3.68 3.97
N GLY A 117 6.83 2.77 3.21
CA GLY A 117 5.91 1.79 3.80
C GLY A 117 5.60 0.59 2.94
N ALA A 118 5.28 -0.52 3.61
CA ALA A 118 4.98 -1.81 3.00
C ALA A 118 3.67 -2.38 3.54
N ALA A 119 2.80 -2.83 2.64
CA ALA A 119 1.58 -3.54 2.98
C ALA A 119 1.77 -5.05 2.82
N VAL A 120 1.38 -5.84 3.81
CA VAL A 120 1.48 -7.29 3.80
C VAL A 120 0.10 -7.90 3.99
N LEU A 121 -0.41 -8.60 2.98
CA LEU A 121 -1.75 -9.20 3.00
C LEU A 121 -1.69 -10.68 3.37
N ILE A 122 -2.15 -11.02 4.58
CA ILE A 122 -2.16 -12.39 5.12
C ILE A 122 -3.53 -12.70 5.72
N LYS A 123 -4.24 -13.65 5.10
CA LYS A 123 -5.48 -14.20 5.65
C LYS A 123 -5.18 -14.96 6.96
N LYS A 124 -6.04 -14.81 7.97
CA LYS A 124 -5.85 -15.43 9.31
C LYS A 124 -4.47 -15.11 9.94
N HIS A 125 -3.96 -13.87 9.77
CA HIS A 125 -2.62 -13.44 10.20
C HIS A 125 -2.27 -13.72 11.68
N THR A 126 -3.26 -13.89 12.56
CA THR A 126 -3.08 -14.16 13.99
C THR A 126 -3.09 -15.64 14.37
N ASN A 127 -3.46 -16.57 13.47
CA ASN A 127 -3.52 -17.99 13.83
C ASN A 127 -2.11 -18.56 14.07
N LYS A 128 -2.01 -19.69 14.79
CA LYS A 128 -0.71 -20.29 15.18
C LYS A 128 0.22 -20.51 13.99
N LYS A 129 -0.32 -20.94 12.84
CA LYS A 129 0.44 -21.20 11.61
C LYS A 129 1.01 -19.92 10.99
N ASN A 130 0.21 -18.87 10.86
CA ASN A 130 0.60 -17.67 10.10
C ASN A 130 1.26 -16.61 11.00
N LYS A 131 1.07 -16.68 12.32
CA LYS A 131 1.66 -15.71 13.26
C LYS A 131 3.18 -15.65 13.16
N ILE A 132 3.85 -16.78 12.90
CA ILE A 132 5.30 -16.80 12.67
C ILE A 132 5.70 -15.94 11.46
N HIS A 133 4.96 -16.03 10.35
CA HIS A 133 5.21 -15.25 9.14
C HIS A 133 4.86 -13.77 9.33
N THR A 134 3.71 -13.50 9.95
CA THR A 134 3.26 -12.15 10.29
C THR A 134 4.29 -11.42 11.16
N ASN A 135 4.80 -12.08 12.21
CA ASN A 135 5.84 -11.52 13.07
C ASN A 135 7.12 -11.27 12.29
N LYS A 136 7.49 -12.20 11.39
CA LYS A 136 8.70 -12.07 10.60
C LYS A 136 8.66 -10.88 9.64
N TYR A 137 7.54 -10.64 8.98
CA TYR A 137 7.35 -9.42 8.19
C TYR A 137 7.45 -8.15 9.03
N ALA A 138 6.76 -8.10 10.17
CA ALA A 138 6.81 -6.95 11.07
C ALA A 138 8.23 -6.66 11.57
N GLU A 139 8.99 -7.70 11.90
CA GLU A 139 10.36 -7.57 12.39
C GLU A 139 11.34 -7.19 11.27
N LYS A 140 11.34 -7.92 10.16
CA LYS A 140 12.43 -7.90 9.17
C LYS A 140 12.23 -6.96 7.98
N LEU A 141 11.02 -6.46 7.71
CA LEU A 141 10.82 -5.46 6.65
C LEU A 141 11.40 -4.12 7.07
N ASN A 142 12.44 -3.65 6.39
CA ASN A 142 13.11 -2.39 6.70
C ASN A 142 12.37 -1.21 6.05
N TYR A 143 11.11 -1.03 6.44
CA TYR A 143 10.23 0.05 6.00
C TYR A 143 9.76 0.85 7.21
N GLY A 144 9.64 2.18 7.07
CA GLY A 144 9.24 3.04 8.18
C GLY A 144 7.81 2.79 8.66
N THR A 145 6.91 2.33 7.79
CA THR A 145 5.61 1.76 8.17
C THR A 145 5.41 0.36 7.58
N VAL A 146 5.16 -0.63 8.43
CA VAL A 146 4.76 -1.98 8.00
C VAL A 146 3.31 -2.22 8.38
N ALA A 147 2.43 -2.41 7.40
CA ALA A 147 1.00 -2.60 7.62
C ALA A 147 0.56 -4.01 7.26
N ILE A 148 0.16 -4.79 8.26
CA ILE A 148 -0.41 -6.12 8.07
C ILE A 148 -1.92 -5.98 7.82
N ASN A 149 -2.35 -6.35 6.62
CA ASN A 149 -3.72 -6.28 6.11
C ASN A 149 -4.32 -4.88 6.03
N GLU A 150 -3.50 -3.85 5.89
CA GLU A 150 -3.97 -2.47 5.87
C GLU A 150 -3.14 -1.60 4.93
N TRP A 151 -3.71 -0.47 4.52
CA TRP A 151 -2.99 0.54 3.77
C TRP A 151 -1.98 1.27 4.68
N PRO A 152 -0.67 1.29 4.35
CA PRO A 152 0.34 1.89 5.20
C PRO A 152 0.10 3.35 5.55
N ALA A 153 -0.63 4.12 4.71
CA ALA A 153 -0.94 5.52 4.97
C ALA A 153 -1.71 5.77 6.28
N LEU A 154 -2.35 4.74 6.87
CA LEU A 154 -2.91 4.89 8.22
C LEU A 154 -1.84 5.19 9.27
N GLY A 155 -0.57 4.82 9.04
CA GLY A 155 0.54 5.16 9.92
C GLY A 155 0.73 6.67 10.06
N PHE A 156 0.55 7.41 8.97
CA PHE A 156 0.58 8.89 8.98
C PHE A 156 -0.59 9.50 9.76
N ILE A 157 -1.73 8.82 9.83
CA ILE A 157 -2.91 9.34 10.53
C ILE A 157 -2.78 9.17 12.05
N ILE A 158 -1.89 8.29 12.53
CA ILE A 158 -1.74 7.95 13.94
C ILE A 158 -0.56 8.75 14.54
N PRO A 159 -0.80 9.82 15.33
CA PRO A 159 0.27 10.72 15.77
C PRO A 159 1.35 10.07 16.65
N THR A 160 1.04 8.93 17.27
CA THR A 160 1.98 8.16 18.09
C THR A 160 2.92 7.29 17.26
N MET A 161 2.63 7.07 15.98
CA MET A 161 3.46 6.27 15.07
C MET A 161 4.41 7.17 14.28
N PRO A 162 5.71 6.85 14.17
CA PRO A 162 6.61 7.58 13.29
C PRO A 162 6.20 7.40 11.82
N TRP A 163 6.34 8.45 11.02
CA TRP A 163 6.15 8.39 9.57
C TRP A 163 7.35 8.96 8.83
N GLY A 164 8.08 8.11 8.12
CA GLY A 164 9.31 8.43 7.41
C GLY A 164 9.94 7.18 6.81
N GLY A 165 11.13 7.30 6.23
CA GLY A 165 11.92 6.14 5.79
C GLY A 165 12.42 5.31 6.98
N PHE A 166 12.72 4.03 6.75
CA PHE A 166 13.42 3.23 7.75
C PHE A 166 14.85 3.78 7.99
N PRO A 167 15.37 3.80 9.22
CA PRO A 167 16.69 4.35 9.50
C PRO A 167 17.82 3.70 8.70
N GLY A 168 18.74 4.52 8.16
CA GLY A 168 19.96 4.06 7.48
C GLY A 168 20.16 4.57 6.04
N ASN A 169 19.20 5.32 5.48
CA ASN A 169 19.32 5.91 4.14
C ASN A 169 20.51 6.90 4.08
N LYS A 170 21.32 6.83 3.02
CA LYS A 170 22.52 7.68 2.84
C LYS A 170 22.14 8.99 2.16
N ASP A 171 22.91 10.06 2.35
CA ASP A 171 22.68 11.32 1.64
C ASP A 171 22.78 11.16 0.11
N SER A 172 23.68 10.28 -0.34
CA SER A 172 23.85 9.94 -1.76
C SER A 172 22.75 9.04 -2.32
N ASP A 173 21.93 8.42 -1.45
CA ASP A 173 20.81 7.55 -1.81
C ASP A 173 19.72 7.67 -0.74
N ILE A 174 18.98 8.78 -0.82
CA ILE A 174 18.08 9.23 0.24
C ILE A 174 16.83 8.34 0.39
N GLN A 175 16.46 7.63 -0.67
CA GLN A 175 15.26 6.80 -0.72
C GLN A 175 14.01 7.54 -0.22
N SER A 176 13.45 7.12 0.92
CA SER A 176 12.27 7.74 1.54
C SER A 176 12.60 8.76 2.63
N GLY A 177 13.84 9.25 2.71
CA GLY A 177 14.31 10.23 3.68
C GLY A 177 15.06 9.62 4.87
N GLN A 178 15.72 10.48 5.66
CA GLN A 178 16.39 10.12 6.92
C GLN A 178 15.57 10.50 8.16
N GLY A 179 14.59 11.38 7.99
CA GLY A 179 13.74 11.87 9.08
C GLY A 179 12.40 11.17 9.14
N TYR A 180 11.67 11.47 10.20
CA TYR A 180 10.28 11.11 10.36
C TYR A 180 9.50 12.28 10.97
N VAL A 181 8.21 12.32 10.68
CA VAL A 181 7.23 13.13 11.43
C VAL A 181 6.50 12.26 12.44
N HIS A 182 5.67 12.87 13.29
CA HIS A 182 4.94 12.22 14.39
C HIS A 182 5.86 11.74 15.53
N ASN A 183 5.68 10.53 16.08
CA ASN A 183 6.35 10.04 17.30
C ASN A 183 5.94 10.81 18.58
N ALA A 184 4.63 10.95 18.84
CA ALA A 184 4.12 11.63 20.03
C ALA A 184 4.53 11.01 21.38
N TYR A 185 5.09 9.80 21.38
CA TYR A 185 5.68 9.17 22.58
C TYR A 185 7.17 9.47 22.77
N PHE A 186 7.80 10.23 21.87
CA PHE A 186 9.19 10.65 21.95
C PHE A 186 10.18 9.48 22.12
N PHE A 187 9.95 8.37 21.41
CA PHE A 187 10.99 7.35 21.30
C PHE A 187 12.25 7.97 20.69
N GLU A 188 13.42 7.68 21.28
CA GLU A 188 14.70 8.28 20.89
C GLU A 188 15.12 7.89 19.47
N SER A 189 14.92 6.63 19.08
CA SER A 189 15.32 6.09 17.78
C SER A 189 14.29 5.08 17.27
N PRO A 190 13.10 5.54 16.87
CA PRO A 190 12.08 4.64 16.37
C PRO A 190 12.52 4.03 15.04
N LEU A 191 12.47 2.70 14.94
CA LEU A 191 12.83 2.00 13.71
C LEU A 191 11.70 2.04 12.67
N LYS A 192 10.47 1.77 13.12
CA LYS A 192 9.28 1.72 12.27
C LYS A 192 8.01 1.75 13.10
N GLY A 193 6.89 2.09 12.48
CA GLY A 193 5.55 1.79 12.97
C GLY A 193 5.01 0.49 12.38
N VAL A 194 4.33 -0.33 13.17
CA VAL A 194 3.67 -1.56 12.68
C VAL A 194 2.17 -1.52 12.96
N LEU A 195 1.37 -1.72 11.91
CA LEU A 195 -0.08 -1.77 11.96
C LEU A 195 -0.58 -3.20 11.76
N TYR A 196 -1.63 -3.55 12.50
CA TYR A 196 -2.33 -4.82 12.34
C TYR A 196 -3.82 -4.57 12.15
N ALA A 197 -4.37 -5.06 11.05
CA ALA A 197 -5.79 -5.09 10.79
C ALA A 197 -6.29 -6.51 10.49
N LYS A 198 -7.60 -6.72 10.65
CA LYS A 198 -8.24 -7.94 10.15
C LYS A 198 -8.19 -7.91 8.62
N PHE A 199 -7.89 -9.06 8.00
CA PHE A 199 -7.90 -9.22 6.54
C PHE A 199 -9.19 -8.71 5.87
N LYS A 200 -10.31 -8.85 6.58
CA LYS A 200 -11.59 -8.26 6.20
C LYS A 200 -12.33 -7.85 7.47
N LEU A 201 -12.84 -6.62 7.49
CA LEU A 201 -13.77 -6.19 8.53
C LEU A 201 -15.17 -6.73 8.23
N PRO A 202 -15.91 -7.20 9.23
CA PRO A 202 -17.29 -7.64 9.04
C PRO A 202 -18.19 -6.42 8.87
N PHE A 203 -19.04 -6.42 7.84
CA PHE A 203 -20.13 -5.46 7.60
C PHE A 203 -19.75 -4.00 7.29
N VAL A 204 -18.49 -3.61 7.44
CA VAL A 204 -17.99 -2.27 7.16
C VAL A 204 -16.80 -2.36 6.22
N ASP A 205 -16.91 -1.73 5.06
CA ASP A 205 -15.78 -1.51 4.18
C ASP A 205 -14.98 -0.30 4.68
N PRO A 206 -13.64 -0.33 4.63
CA PRO A 206 -12.83 0.84 4.96
C PRO A 206 -13.20 2.08 4.14
N VAL A 207 -13.19 3.25 4.77
CA VAL A 207 -13.65 4.50 4.12
C VAL A 207 -12.66 5.05 3.09
N TRP A 208 -11.42 4.58 3.11
CA TRP A 208 -10.40 4.88 2.10
C TRP A 208 -10.48 3.98 0.86
N PHE A 209 -11.38 2.99 0.83
CA PHE A 209 -11.62 2.23 -0.40
C PHE A 209 -12.36 3.10 -1.40
N THR A 210 -11.84 3.18 -2.62
CA THR A 210 -12.44 3.92 -3.74
C THR A 210 -13.85 3.44 -4.11
N SER A 211 -14.15 2.17 -3.85
CA SER A 211 -15.46 1.56 -4.03
C SER A 211 -16.47 1.90 -2.92
N ASN A 212 -16.00 2.40 -1.77
CA ASN A 212 -16.86 2.72 -0.64
C ASN A 212 -17.47 4.13 -0.77
N LYS A 213 -18.73 4.18 -1.23
CA LYS A 213 -19.47 5.43 -1.43
C LYS A 213 -19.91 6.12 -0.13
N LYS A 214 -19.74 5.48 1.03
CA LYS A 214 -20.18 6.01 2.33
C LYS A 214 -19.22 7.05 2.92
N GLY A 215 -18.01 7.18 2.37
CA GLY A 215 -16.94 8.06 2.85
C GLY A 215 -17.41 9.46 3.26
N PRO A 216 -18.06 10.26 2.37
CA PRO A 216 -18.51 11.61 2.71
C PRO A 216 -19.48 11.68 3.91
N LYS A 217 -20.41 10.72 3.99
CA LYS A 217 -21.38 10.62 5.09
C LYS A 217 -20.69 10.26 6.40
N VAL A 218 -19.78 9.27 6.36
CA VAL A 218 -18.99 8.83 7.52
C VAL A 218 -18.12 9.97 8.04
N PHE A 219 -17.35 10.62 7.17
CA PHE A 219 -16.47 11.72 7.59
C PHE A 219 -17.24 12.91 8.15
N LYS A 220 -18.38 13.31 7.54
CA LYS A 220 -19.24 14.35 8.10
C LYS A 220 -19.71 14.01 9.53
N ARG A 221 -20.15 12.78 9.77
CA ARG A 221 -20.60 12.35 11.10
C ARG A 221 -19.45 12.20 12.09
N LEU A 222 -18.28 11.76 11.62
CA LEU A 222 -17.08 11.71 12.41
C LEU A 222 -16.68 13.12 12.89
N THR A 223 -16.75 14.13 12.02
CA THR A 223 -16.48 15.53 12.39
C THR A 223 -17.42 16.02 13.51
N TYR A 224 -18.73 15.82 13.38
CA TYR A 224 -19.67 16.21 14.43
C TYR A 224 -19.47 15.43 15.73
N TYR A 225 -19.09 14.15 15.65
CA TYR A 225 -18.75 13.38 16.83
C TYR A 225 -17.48 13.90 17.51
N GLN A 226 -16.44 14.27 16.76
CA GLN A 226 -15.21 14.83 17.32
C GLN A 226 -15.42 16.21 17.97
N ILE A 227 -16.34 17.04 17.42
CA ILE A 227 -16.65 18.36 17.98
C ILE A 227 -17.47 18.25 19.28
N GLU A 228 -18.53 17.45 19.28
CA GLU A 228 -19.51 17.43 20.38
C GLU A 228 -19.30 16.28 21.37
N ASN A 229 -18.56 15.24 20.99
CA ASN A 229 -18.39 13.99 21.73
C ASN A 229 -19.71 13.36 22.22
N SER A 230 -20.80 13.56 21.46
CA SER A 230 -22.14 13.17 21.88
C SER A 230 -22.48 11.73 21.47
N LYS A 231 -23.17 10.98 22.35
CA LYS A 231 -23.64 9.61 22.07
C LYS A 231 -24.53 9.56 20.82
N LEU A 232 -25.33 10.59 20.58
CA LEU A 232 -26.19 10.68 19.40
C LEU A 232 -25.36 10.75 18.11
N ASN A 233 -24.29 11.55 18.07
CA ASN A 233 -23.41 11.61 16.91
C ASN A 233 -22.61 10.32 16.71
N LEU A 234 -22.23 9.63 17.79
CA LEU A 234 -21.64 8.30 17.70
C LEU A 234 -22.58 7.28 17.04
N VAL A 235 -23.86 7.26 17.45
CA VAL A 235 -24.87 6.38 16.83
C VAL A 235 -25.05 6.72 15.35
N LYS A 236 -25.16 8.01 15.01
CA LYS A 236 -25.26 8.46 13.61
C LYS A 236 -24.03 8.07 12.79
N LEU A 237 -22.83 8.13 13.38
CA LEU A 237 -21.59 7.70 12.74
C LEU A 237 -21.59 6.20 12.46
N ILE A 238 -21.90 5.37 13.46
CA ILE A 238 -21.98 3.91 13.31
C ILE A 238 -22.99 3.54 12.22
N PHE A 239 -24.19 4.14 12.26
CA PHE A 239 -25.22 3.89 11.26
C PHE A 239 -24.75 4.28 9.85
N SER A 240 -24.00 5.39 9.71
CA SER A 240 -23.44 5.82 8.43
C SER A 240 -22.34 4.90 7.89
N ALA A 241 -21.63 4.20 8.78
CA ALA A 241 -20.61 3.23 8.40
C ALA A 241 -21.24 1.90 7.96
N LEU A 242 -22.37 1.51 8.54
CA LEU A 242 -23.10 0.29 8.21
C LEU A 242 -23.96 0.46 6.95
N ILE A 243 -24.74 1.54 6.87
CA ILE A 243 -25.78 1.80 5.86
C ILE A 243 -25.52 3.12 5.13
#